data_AF-A0A8S1X0D4-F1
#
_entry.id   AF-A0A8S1X0D4-F1
#
_cell.length_a   1.000
_cell.length_b   1.000
_cell.length_c   1.000
_cell.angle_alpha   90.00
_cell.angle_beta   90.00
_cell.angle_gamma   90.00
#
_symmetry.space_group_name_H-M   'P 1'
#
loop_
_entity.id
_entity.type
_entity.pdbx_description
1 polymer ?
#
loop_
_entity_poly.entity_id
_entity_poly.type
_entity_poly.pdbx_seq_one_letter_code
_entity_poly.pdbx_strand_id
1 'polypeptide(L)'
;MSGSPVSVSSQEEYMVEAITNKRVKNGRTEYEVKWQGYSDNEKTWEPIENLQSVMTYVLDFEQALKQKQAQEVGEGNYDDGDSADEILQIRKDNDGQNLLFQVSWKQKNNRAPKVSWINQNTLKTHNPEILIDYLLKKIKWPNNK
;
A
#
# COMPACT_ATOMS: atom_id res chain seq x y z
N MET A 1 15.37 -61.64 3.15
CA MET A 1 14.74 -60.56 3.93
C MET A 1 14.59 -59.36 3.01
N SER A 2 13.35 -58.95 2.79
CA SER A 2 12.88 -57.94 1.84
C SER A 2 13.46 -56.56 2.14
N GLY A 3 14.24 -56.03 1.21
CA GLY A 3 14.60 -54.61 1.18
C GLY A 3 13.42 -53.82 0.62
N SER A 4 12.73 -53.05 1.47
CA SER A 4 11.75 -52.07 1.01
C SER A 4 12.50 -50.93 0.33
N PRO A 5 12.16 -50.54 -0.92
CA PRO A 5 12.75 -49.36 -1.53
C PRO A 5 12.15 -48.13 -0.85
N VAL A 6 13.03 -47.22 -0.43
CA VAL A 6 12.66 -45.90 0.06
C VAL A 6 11.89 -45.18 -1.05
N SER A 7 10.61 -44.89 -0.81
CA SER A 7 9.80 -44.05 -1.70
C SER A 7 10.30 -42.62 -1.60
N VAL A 8 11.25 -42.26 -2.46
CA VAL A 8 11.67 -40.87 -2.65
C VAL A 8 10.49 -40.15 -3.31
N SER A 9 9.76 -39.37 -2.52
CA SER A 9 8.80 -38.38 -3.01
C SER A 9 9.60 -37.31 -3.76
N SER A 10 9.88 -37.54 -5.04
CA SER A 10 10.50 -36.57 -5.94
C SER A 10 9.52 -35.41 -6.16
N GLN A 11 9.66 -34.34 -5.39
CA GLN A 11 8.99 -33.07 -5.68
C GLN A 11 9.55 -32.57 -7.02
N GLU A 12 8.72 -32.55 -8.05
CA GLU A 12 9.10 -32.06 -9.37
C GLU A 12 9.17 -30.53 -9.34
N GLU A 13 10.32 -29.99 -9.71
CA GLU A 13 10.54 -28.55 -9.84
C GLU A 13 10.20 -28.12 -11.27
N TYR A 14 9.33 -27.11 -11.40
CA TYR A 14 8.90 -26.54 -12.68
C TYR A 14 9.32 -25.07 -12.78
N MET A 15 9.61 -24.61 -14.00
CA MET A 15 9.96 -23.21 -14.22
C MET A 15 8.71 -22.32 -14.12
N VAL A 16 8.81 -21.27 -13.30
CA VAL A 16 7.76 -20.27 -13.12
C VAL A 16 7.88 -19.18 -14.17
N GLU A 17 6.75 -18.85 -14.80
CA GLU A 17 6.62 -17.69 -15.69
C GLU A 17 6.15 -16.46 -14.92
N ALA A 18 5.13 -16.60 -14.05
CA ALA A 18 4.62 -15.49 -13.24
C ALA A 18 3.82 -15.95 -12.01
N ILE A 19 3.69 -15.08 -11.01
CA ILE A 19 2.65 -15.18 -9.97
C ILE A 19 1.50 -14.25 -10.38
N THR A 20 0.29 -14.80 -10.43
CA THR A 20 -0.87 -14.10 -11.02
C THR A 20 -1.95 -13.76 -10.02
N ASN A 21 -2.00 -14.46 -8.88
CA ASN A 21 -3.01 -14.23 -7.85
C ASN A 21 -2.53 -14.67 -6.46
N LYS A 22 -3.26 -14.25 -5.41
CA LYS A 22 -3.03 -14.60 -4.01
C LYS A 22 -4.36 -14.86 -3.31
N ARG A 23 -4.37 -15.84 -2.41
CA ARG A 23 -5.50 -16.09 -1.51
C ARG A 23 -5.03 -16.58 -0.14
N VAL A 24 -5.94 -16.54 0.82
CA VAL A 24 -5.77 -17.23 2.11
C VAL A 24 -6.77 -18.37 2.16
N LYS A 25 -6.28 -19.61 2.27
CA LYS A 25 -7.09 -20.83 2.38
C LYS A 25 -6.68 -21.57 3.64
N ASN A 26 -7.64 -21.81 4.54
CA ASN A 26 -7.39 -22.49 5.83
C ASN A 26 -6.25 -21.86 6.66
N GLY A 27 -6.17 -20.52 6.65
CA GLY A 27 -5.12 -19.78 7.37
C GLY A 27 -3.74 -19.80 6.70
N ARG A 28 -3.59 -20.46 5.55
CA ARG A 28 -2.34 -20.49 4.77
C ARG A 28 -2.43 -19.57 3.56
N THR A 29 -1.34 -18.87 3.27
CA THR A 29 -1.23 -18.06 2.05
C THR A 29 -0.82 -18.96 0.89
N GLU A 30 -1.60 -18.90 -0.18
CA GLU A 30 -1.34 -19.60 -1.44
C GLU A 30 -1.27 -18.58 -2.59
N TYR A 31 -0.48 -18.89 -3.60
CA TYR A 31 -0.28 -18.07 -4.79
C TYR A 31 -0.62 -18.86 -6.05
N GLU A 32 -1.28 -18.21 -7.02
CA GLU A 32 -1.59 -18.82 -8.31
C GLU A 32 -0.41 -18.66 -9.27
N VAL A 33 0.24 -19.78 -9.58
CA VAL A 33 1.48 -19.84 -10.38
C VAL A 33 1.15 -20.09 -11.84
N LYS A 34 1.69 -19.24 -12.71
CA LYS A 34 1.76 -19.47 -14.16
C LYS A 34 3.08 -20.20 -14.46
N TRP A 35 2.96 -21.40 -15.02
CA TRP A 35 4.09 -22.26 -15.37
C TRP A 35 4.56 -22.00 -16.79
N GLN A 36 5.88 -21.96 -16.99
CA GLN A 36 6.46 -21.66 -18.28
C GLN A 36 6.16 -22.78 -19.29
N GLY A 37 5.59 -22.39 -20.44
CA GLY A 37 5.24 -23.34 -21.52
C GLY A 37 3.90 -24.04 -21.36
N TYR A 38 3.17 -23.76 -20.28
CA TYR A 38 1.82 -24.29 -20.00
C TYR A 38 0.75 -23.23 -20.26
N SER A 39 -0.49 -23.66 -20.44
CA SER A 39 -1.65 -22.77 -20.66
C SER A 39 -2.14 -22.12 -19.37
N ASP A 40 -3.04 -21.14 -19.45
CA ASP A 40 -3.60 -20.47 -18.26
C ASP A 40 -4.51 -21.38 -17.44
N ASN A 41 -5.03 -22.45 -18.05
CA ASN A 41 -5.87 -23.44 -17.38
C ASN A 41 -5.05 -24.40 -16.49
N GLU A 42 -3.73 -24.40 -16.65
CA GLU A 42 -2.81 -25.26 -15.91
C GLU A 42 -2.16 -24.52 -14.73
N LYS A 43 -2.60 -23.30 -14.44
CA LYS A 43 -2.17 -22.57 -13.25
C LYS A 43 -2.59 -23.33 -11.99
N THR A 44 -1.68 -23.43 -11.04
CA THR A 44 -1.92 -24.11 -9.76
C THR A 44 -1.78 -23.14 -8.59
N TRP A 45 -2.43 -23.49 -7.47
CA TRP A 45 -2.31 -22.74 -6.23
C TRP A 45 -1.24 -23.38 -5.36
N GLU A 46 -0.08 -22.72 -5.25
CA GLU A 46 1.04 -23.21 -4.48
C GLU A 46 1.14 -22.49 -3.13
N PRO A 47 1.34 -23.23 -2.03
CA PRO A 47 1.61 -22.63 -0.73
C PRO A 47 2.97 -21.91 -0.76
N ILE A 48 3.15 -20.88 0.08
CA ILE A 48 4.39 -20.08 0.09
C ILE A 48 5.65 -20.93 0.34
N GLU A 49 5.51 -22.05 1.05
CA GLU A 49 6.57 -23.01 1.32
C GLU A 49 7.07 -23.72 0.05
N ASN A 50 6.24 -23.86 -1.00
CA ASN A 50 6.63 -24.44 -2.28
C ASN A 50 7.37 -23.44 -3.19
N LEU A 51 7.33 -22.14 -2.88
CA LEU A 51 7.84 -21.07 -3.74
C LEU A 51 9.18 -20.47 -3.27
N GLN A 52 9.87 -21.14 -2.34
CA GLN A 52 11.10 -20.62 -1.73
C GLN A 52 12.22 -20.38 -2.75
N SER A 53 12.35 -21.23 -3.77
CA SER A 53 13.34 -21.10 -4.84
C SER A 53 13.02 -19.99 -5.86
N VAL A 54 11.77 -19.53 -5.91
CA VAL A 54 11.25 -18.53 -6.87
C VAL A 54 10.65 -17.30 -6.16
N MET A 55 11.13 -17.03 -4.94
CA MET A 55 10.60 -15.98 -4.07
C MET A 55 10.62 -14.57 -4.71
N THR A 56 11.51 -14.32 -5.68
CA THR A 56 11.54 -13.06 -6.43
C THR A 56 10.22 -12.78 -7.14
N TYR A 57 9.59 -13.77 -7.78
CA TYR A 57 8.30 -13.59 -8.44
C TYR A 57 7.18 -13.27 -7.45
N VAL A 58 7.23 -13.85 -6.24
CA VAL A 58 6.28 -13.54 -5.17
C VAL A 58 6.46 -12.11 -4.69
N LEU A 59 7.71 -11.68 -4.46
CA LEU A 59 8.02 -10.32 -4.02
C LEU A 59 7.58 -9.27 -5.05
N ASP A 60 7.85 -9.50 -6.33
CA ASP A 60 7.46 -8.61 -7.41
C ASP A 60 5.94 -8.49 -7.51
N PHE A 61 5.23 -9.62 -7.39
CA PHE A 61 3.77 -9.64 -7.35
C PHE A 61 3.19 -8.89 -6.13
N GLU A 62 3.73 -9.11 -4.93
CA GLU A 62 3.29 -8.40 -3.72
C GLU A 62 3.56 -6.89 -3.81
N GLN A 63 4.69 -6.48 -4.42
CA GLN A 63 4.99 -5.08 -4.67
C GLN A 63 3.97 -4.46 -5.65
N ALA A 64 3.68 -5.14 -6.75
CA ALA A 64 2.69 -4.69 -7.72
C ALA A 64 1.28 -4.58 -7.09
N LEU A 65 0.89 -5.56 -6.25
CA LEU A 65 -0.35 -5.50 -5.49
C LEU A 65 -0.42 -4.28 -4.57
N LYS A 66 0.66 -4.01 -3.81
CA LYS A 66 0.73 -2.84 -2.93
C LYS A 66 0.63 -1.53 -3.70
N GLN A 67 1.31 -1.44 -4.85
CA GLN A 67 1.25 -0.25 -5.70
C GLN A 67 -0.14 -0.04 -6.27
N LYS A 68 -0.79 -1.10 -6.77
CA LYS A 68 -2.18 -1.04 -7.25
C LYS A 68 -3.14 -0.62 -6.14
N GLN A 69 -3.02 -1.20 -4.95
CA GLN A 69 -3.83 -0.78 -3.80
C GLN A 69 -3.59 0.68 -3.44
N ALA A 70 -2.35 1.15 -3.41
CA ALA A 70 -2.03 2.56 -3.17
C ALA A 70 -2.60 3.49 -4.25
N GLN A 71 -2.70 3.03 -5.51
CA GLN A 71 -3.35 3.76 -6.58
C GLN A 71 -4.87 3.80 -6.42
N GLU A 72 -5.49 2.76 -5.88
CA GLU A 72 -6.93 2.70 -5.61
C GLU A 72 -7.35 3.46 -4.34
N VAL A 73 -6.42 3.74 -3.43
CA VAL A 73 -6.69 4.57 -2.25
C VAL A 73 -7.07 5.99 -2.69
N GLY A 74 -8.22 6.46 -2.19
CA GLY A 74 -8.73 7.80 -2.45
C GLY A 74 -7.88 8.90 -1.83
N GLU A 75 -8.20 10.14 -2.22
CA GLU A 75 -7.73 11.33 -1.50
C GLU A 75 -8.29 11.34 -0.09
N GLY A 76 -7.46 11.70 0.90
CA GLY A 76 -7.94 11.81 2.26
C GLY A 76 -8.91 12.98 2.42
N ASN A 77 -9.89 12.77 3.29
CA ASN A 77 -10.97 13.71 3.54
C ASN A 77 -11.46 13.56 4.99
N TYR A 78 -11.81 14.69 5.63
CA TYR A 78 -12.50 14.69 6.91
C TYR A 78 -13.86 13.97 6.87
N ASP A 79 -14.61 14.03 5.76
CA ASP A 79 -15.92 13.34 5.65
C ASP A 79 -15.77 11.81 5.64
N ASP A 80 -14.62 11.29 5.20
CA ASP A 80 -14.28 9.86 5.26
C ASP A 80 -13.82 9.43 6.67
N GLY A 81 -13.78 10.36 7.63
CA GLY A 81 -13.25 10.14 8.97
C GLY A 81 -11.72 10.08 9.03
N ASP A 82 -11.04 10.46 7.95
CA ASP A 82 -9.58 10.54 7.92
C ASP A 82 -9.12 11.68 8.85
N SER A 83 -8.02 11.45 9.57
CA SER A 83 -7.47 12.43 10.50
C SER A 83 -6.22 13.04 9.87
N ALA A 84 -6.18 14.36 9.76
CA ALA A 84 -5.00 15.03 9.24
C ALA A 84 -3.76 14.79 10.11
N ASP A 85 -2.61 14.69 9.46
CA ASP A 85 -1.31 14.44 10.08
C ASP A 85 -0.43 15.69 10.02
N GLU A 86 -0.16 16.22 8.82
CA GLU A 86 0.63 17.44 8.63
C GLU A 86 0.08 18.30 7.47
N ILE A 87 0.20 19.62 7.60
CA ILE A 87 0.09 20.53 6.46
C ILE A 87 1.46 20.66 5.78
N LEU A 88 1.54 20.28 4.52
CA LEU A 88 2.77 20.28 3.73
C LEU A 88 2.97 21.62 3.00
N GLN A 89 1.89 22.12 2.39
CA GLN A 89 1.94 23.28 1.49
C GLN A 89 0.70 24.15 1.61
N ILE A 90 0.81 25.39 1.14
CA ILE A 90 -0.29 26.34 1.05
C ILE A 90 -0.29 27.01 -0.32
N ARG A 91 -1.47 27.24 -0.90
CA ARG A 91 -1.67 28.04 -2.10
C ARG A 91 -2.98 28.82 -2.01
N LYS A 92 -3.19 29.76 -2.92
CA LYS A 92 -4.52 30.37 -3.14
C LYS A 92 -5.34 29.49 -4.07
N ASP A 93 -6.66 29.54 -3.92
CA ASP A 93 -7.59 29.01 -4.92
C ASP A 93 -7.56 29.85 -6.21
N ASN A 94 -8.30 29.41 -7.24
CA ASN A 94 -8.30 30.04 -8.56
C ASN A 94 -8.74 31.51 -8.50
N ASP A 95 -9.68 31.84 -7.62
CA ASP A 95 -10.23 33.18 -7.46
C ASP A 95 -9.38 34.07 -6.53
N GLY A 96 -8.37 33.49 -5.87
CA GLY A 96 -7.49 34.17 -4.94
C GLY A 96 -8.12 34.52 -3.59
N GLN A 97 -9.37 34.10 -3.35
CA GLN A 97 -10.17 34.46 -2.18
C GLN A 97 -9.98 33.49 -1.02
N ASN A 98 -9.65 32.23 -1.30
CA ASN A 98 -9.42 31.22 -0.28
C ASN A 98 -8.01 30.67 -0.31
N LEU A 99 -7.60 30.17 0.84
CA LEU A 99 -6.37 29.39 0.98
C LEU A 99 -6.72 27.90 0.89
N LEU A 100 -5.92 27.19 0.11
CA LEU A 100 -5.90 25.74 0.04
C LEU A 100 -4.62 25.24 0.70
N PHE A 101 -4.76 24.21 1.51
CA PHE A 101 -3.67 23.60 2.25
C PHE A 101 -3.51 22.15 1.77
N GLN A 102 -2.29 21.76 1.41
CA GLN A 102 -2.00 20.37 1.09
C GLN A 102 -1.81 19.62 2.40
N VAL A 103 -2.68 18.66 2.66
CA VAL A 103 -2.75 17.92 3.92
C VAL A 103 -2.34 16.47 3.68
N SER A 104 -1.43 15.95 4.52
CA SER A 104 -1.21 14.51 4.69
C SER A 104 -2.14 13.96 5.78
N TRP A 105 -2.40 12.65 5.72
CA TRP A 105 -3.40 11.99 6.55
C TRP A 105 -2.77 10.85 7.34
N LYS A 106 -3.27 10.63 8.56
CA LYS A 106 -2.81 9.55 9.42
C LYS A 106 -3.20 8.21 8.82
N GLN A 107 -2.22 7.32 8.69
CA GLN A 107 -2.46 5.95 8.25
C GLN A 107 -3.22 5.16 9.34
N LYS A 108 -4.35 4.55 8.98
CA LYS A 108 -5.16 3.70 9.89
C LYS A 108 -5.56 2.42 9.16
N ASN A 109 -5.47 1.27 9.83
CA ASN A 109 -5.97 -0.03 9.32
C ASN A 109 -5.56 -0.36 7.87
N ASN A 110 -4.27 -0.20 7.53
CA ASN A 110 -3.73 -0.37 6.16
C ASN A 110 -4.30 0.57 5.07
N ARG A 111 -5.16 1.53 5.42
CA ARG A 111 -5.52 2.66 4.56
C ARG A 111 -4.55 3.81 4.82
N ALA A 112 -3.83 4.21 3.78
CA ALA A 112 -2.95 5.37 3.77
C ALA A 112 -3.48 6.39 2.76
N PRO A 113 -4.41 7.29 3.17
CA PRO A 113 -5.07 8.21 2.25
C PRO A 113 -4.06 9.08 1.50
N LYS A 114 -4.34 9.35 0.22
CA LYS A 114 -3.47 10.24 -0.56
C LYS A 114 -3.54 11.66 -0.02
N VAL A 115 -2.44 12.39 -0.13
CA VAL A 115 -2.40 13.82 0.18
C VAL A 115 -3.45 14.56 -0.64
N SER A 116 -4.11 15.54 -0.04
CA SER A 116 -5.22 16.26 -0.70
C SER A 116 -5.21 17.75 -0.35
N TRP A 117 -5.81 18.55 -1.22
CA TRP A 117 -5.92 20.00 -1.03
C TRP A 117 -7.21 20.34 -0.31
N ILE A 118 -7.11 20.85 0.91
CA ILE A 118 -8.25 21.18 1.75
C ILE A 118 -8.43 22.70 1.86
N ASN A 119 -9.68 23.15 1.75
CA ASN A 119 -10.04 24.55 1.90
C ASN A 119 -9.87 25.04 3.35
N GLN A 120 -9.46 26.29 3.51
CA GLN A 120 -9.30 26.94 4.81
C GLN A 120 -10.50 26.79 5.75
N ASN A 121 -11.73 26.83 5.23
CA ASN A 121 -12.94 26.74 6.05
C ASN A 121 -13.12 25.33 6.59
N THR A 122 -12.86 24.30 5.77
CA THR A 122 -12.89 22.91 6.20
C THR A 122 -11.89 22.65 7.32
N LEU A 123 -10.65 23.17 7.20
CA LEU A 123 -9.63 23.03 8.25
C LEU A 123 -10.02 23.75 9.54
N LYS A 124 -10.49 24.99 9.46
CA LYS A 124 -10.93 25.76 10.64
C LYS A 124 -12.05 25.03 11.40
N THR A 125 -12.93 24.34 10.69
CA THR A 125 -14.04 23.61 11.28
C THR A 125 -13.61 22.27 11.89
N HIS A 126 -12.78 21.48 11.18
CA HIS A 126 -12.50 20.09 11.59
C HIS A 126 -11.21 19.92 12.39
N ASN A 127 -10.20 20.73 12.13
CA ASN A 127 -8.89 20.63 12.78
C ASN A 127 -8.18 21.99 12.77
N PRO A 128 -8.60 22.97 13.59
CA PRO A 128 -7.95 24.26 13.65
C PRO A 128 -6.54 24.21 14.26
N GLU A 129 -6.24 23.22 15.11
CA GLU A 129 -4.93 23.08 15.76
C GLU A 129 -3.81 22.84 14.74
N ILE A 130 -4.06 22.04 13.70
CA ILE A 130 -3.05 21.78 12.66
C ILE A 130 -2.62 23.04 11.89
N LEU A 131 -3.50 24.04 11.79
CA LEU A 131 -3.15 25.35 11.21
C LEU A 131 -2.19 26.11 12.13
N ILE A 132 -2.41 26.05 13.45
CA ILE A 132 -1.54 26.68 14.44
C ILE A 132 -0.15 26.06 14.35
N ASP A 133 -0.06 24.72 14.37
CA ASP A 133 1.21 24.00 14.27
C ASP A 133 1.98 24.35 13.00
N TYR A 134 1.28 24.39 11.86
CA TYR A 134 1.86 24.78 10.59
C TYR A 134 2.42 26.21 10.62
N LEU A 135 1.66 27.17 11.15
CA LEU A 135 2.08 28.57 11.22
C LEU A 135 3.25 28.76 12.19
N LEU A 136 3.20 28.13 13.36
CA LEU A 136 4.29 28.16 14.35
C LEU A 136 5.60 27.65 13.75
N LYS A 137 5.56 26.59 12.94
CA LYS A 137 6.74 26.07 12.21
C LYS A 137 7.31 27.05 11.18
N LYS A 138 6.50 27.98 10.67
CA LYS A 138 6.89 28.98 9.65
C LYS A 138 7.33 30.32 10.25
N ILE A 139 6.96 30.60 11.50
CA ILE A 139 7.43 31.81 12.18
C ILE A 139 8.93 31.70 12.40
N LYS A 140 9.67 32.61 11.75
CA LYS A 140 11.08 32.84 12.05
C LYS A 140 11.16 33.97 13.06
N TRP A 141 11.58 33.67 14.27
CA TRP A 141 11.85 34.70 15.25
C TRP A 141 13.15 35.43 14.86
N PRO A 142 13.12 36.76 14.65
CA PRO A 142 14.37 37.50 14.55
C PRO A 142 15.12 37.32 15.87
N ASN A 143 16.38 36.88 15.80
CA ASN A 143 17.23 36.79 16.98
C ASN A 143 17.27 38.16 17.68
N ASN A 144 16.72 38.22 18.90
CA ASN A 144 16.88 39.38 19.75
C ASN A 144 18.35 39.45 20.16
N LYS A 145 19.09 40.39 19.54
CA LYS A 145 20.41 40.83 19.99
C LYS A 145 20.27 41.89 21.06
#